data_AF-A0A3A9SF81-F1
#
_entry.id   AF-A0A3A9SF81-F1
#
_cell.length_a   1.000
_cell.length_b   1.000
_cell.length_c   1.000
_cell.angle_alpha   90.00
_cell.angle_beta   90.00
_cell.angle_gamma   90.00
#
_symmetry.space_group_name_H-M   'P 1'
#
loop_
_entity.id
_entity.type
_entity.pdbx_description
1 polymer ?
#
loop_
_entity_poly.entity_id
_entity_poly.type
_entity_poly.pdbx_seq_one_letter_code
_entity_poly.pdbx_strand_id
1 'polypeptide(L)'
;MYALKAFFSLLTWFMKAFVKGLKLFFVVLPITAISFSILFGVSIYILFSGINPVPQELLGSKETSLAVISLFDSLKVWWTQSIFAYKGQASYILLFILSILMFIPVMTAFIAFSVFVSFGKLLFYAVLADAVFYLLRALIGQSFVHQALSRYYRFFPEAGRKHEEREYDKLLKQRNKMLEEEMRDHRRLKADDFYGDEDDEQDYYPEDEYDDEDDYYPEDDYEDEDDYYPEDDYDDEYEEYDEEYIEEKPSPMSTFDFFAGCTSRESVDKKYRSLVKLYHPDNMDGDTAALQEINVQYDQAKKKWPG
;
A
#
# COMPACT_ATOMS: atom_id res chain seq x y z
N MET A 1 -28.15 -18.04 5.47
CA MET A 1 -26.79 -17.84 6.01
C MET A 1 -25.89 -17.06 5.03
N TYR A 2 -25.86 -17.40 3.74
CA TYR A 2 -25.05 -16.69 2.73
C TYR A 2 -25.36 -15.18 2.59
N ALA A 3 -26.64 -14.78 2.56
CA ALA A 3 -27.02 -13.36 2.44
C ALA A 3 -26.53 -12.49 3.63
N LEU A 4 -26.56 -13.04 4.85
CA LEU A 4 -26.05 -12.34 6.04
C LEU A 4 -24.52 -12.17 5.97
N LYS A 5 -23.79 -13.20 5.49
CA LYS A 5 -22.33 -13.10 5.30
C LYS A 5 -21.98 -12.04 4.24
N ALA A 6 -22.70 -12.01 3.13
CA ALA A 6 -22.54 -10.99 2.09
C ALA A 6 -22.82 -9.58 2.64
N PHE A 7 -23.85 -9.43 3.47
CA PHE A 7 -24.15 -8.15 4.12
C PHE A 7 -23.02 -7.67 5.03
N PHE A 8 -22.56 -8.49 5.97
CA PHE A 8 -21.47 -8.08 6.86
C PHE A 8 -20.20 -7.76 6.08
N SER A 9 -19.95 -8.47 4.97
CA SER A 9 -18.86 -8.15 4.05
C SER A 9 -19.03 -6.77 3.39
N LEU A 10 -20.23 -6.47 2.86
CA LEU A 10 -20.54 -5.17 2.26
C LEU A 10 -20.46 -4.03 3.28
N LEU A 11 -21.00 -4.23 4.49
CA LEU A 11 -20.93 -3.24 5.57
C LEU A 11 -19.47 -3.00 6.00
N THR A 12 -18.69 -4.07 6.16
CA THR A 12 -17.26 -3.96 6.48
C THR A 12 -16.51 -3.23 5.37
N TRP A 13 -16.82 -3.54 4.11
CA TRP A 13 -16.24 -2.85 2.96
C TRP A 13 -16.60 -1.36 2.97
N PHE A 14 -17.86 -1.01 3.20
CA PHE A 14 -18.31 0.38 3.28
C PHE A 14 -17.61 1.13 4.41
N MET A 15 -17.52 0.55 5.61
CA MET A 15 -16.83 1.18 6.74
C MET A 15 -15.34 1.38 6.44
N LYS A 16 -14.68 0.40 5.81
CA LYS A 16 -13.29 0.55 5.34
C LYS A 16 -13.17 1.66 4.30
N ALA A 17 -14.06 1.71 3.32
CA ALA A 17 -14.08 2.74 2.28
C ALA A 17 -14.30 4.13 2.87
N PHE A 18 -15.26 4.28 3.79
CA PHE A 18 -15.54 5.52 4.50
C PHE A 18 -14.33 6.01 5.31
N VAL A 19 -13.69 5.12 6.08
CA VAL A 19 -12.46 5.47 6.83
C VAL A 19 -11.31 5.82 5.89
N LYS A 20 -11.14 5.10 4.77
CA LYS A 20 -10.15 5.47 3.75
C LYS A 20 -10.44 6.85 3.15
N GLY A 21 -11.71 7.15 2.85
CA GLY A 21 -12.15 8.47 2.39
C GLY A 21 -11.84 9.58 3.40
N LEU A 22 -12.11 9.36 4.69
CA LEU A 22 -11.74 10.30 5.75
C LEU A 22 -10.22 10.49 5.88
N LYS A 23 -9.44 9.42 5.74
CA LYS A 23 -7.97 9.52 5.74
C LYS A 23 -7.47 10.34 4.55
N LEU A 24 -8.00 10.10 3.35
CA LEU A 24 -7.68 10.90 2.16
C LEU A 24 -8.05 12.36 2.36
N PHE A 25 -9.23 12.62 2.94
CA PHE A 25 -9.66 13.98 3.26
C PHE A 25 -8.70 14.67 4.24
N PHE A 26 -8.19 13.94 5.24
CA PHE A 26 -7.18 14.43 6.18
C PHE A 26 -5.82 14.72 5.53
N VAL A 27 -5.44 13.93 4.53
CA VAL A 27 -4.20 14.15 3.78
C VAL A 27 -4.26 15.48 3.02
N VAL A 28 -5.39 15.74 2.33
CA VAL A 28 -5.56 16.93 1.49
C VAL A 28 -5.85 18.18 2.31
N LEU A 29 -6.75 18.12 3.29
CA LEU A 29 -7.20 19.27 4.08
C LEU A 29 -7.26 18.90 5.57
N PRO A 30 -6.13 18.92 6.30
CA PRO A 30 -6.07 18.40 7.66
C PRO A 30 -6.92 19.21 8.64
N ILE A 31 -6.93 20.55 8.58
CA ILE A 31 -7.71 21.38 9.49
C ILE A 31 -9.20 21.16 9.20
N THR A 32 -9.59 21.19 7.93
CA THR A 32 -10.96 20.94 7.49
C THR A 32 -11.43 19.55 7.88
N ALA A 33 -10.58 18.52 7.76
CA ALA A 33 -10.91 17.15 8.13
C ALA A 33 -11.11 16.99 9.64
N ILE A 34 -10.31 17.65 10.47
CA ILE A 34 -10.51 17.67 11.92
C ILE A 34 -11.83 18.35 12.26
N SER A 35 -12.07 19.54 11.70
CA SER A 35 -13.32 20.29 11.92
C SER A 35 -14.54 19.47 11.47
N PHE A 36 -14.48 18.86 10.29
CA PHE A 36 -15.53 17.97 9.79
C PHE A 36 -15.78 16.78 10.71
N SER A 37 -14.72 16.10 11.17
CA SER A 37 -14.86 14.92 12.05
C SER A 37 -15.52 15.26 13.39
N ILE A 38 -15.17 16.42 13.97
CA ILE A 38 -15.80 16.92 15.20
C ILE A 38 -17.27 17.23 14.93
N LEU A 39 -17.57 17.97 13.85
CA LEU A 39 -18.94 18.34 13.49
C LEU A 39 -19.80 17.12 13.13
N PHE A 40 -19.21 16.10 12.52
CA PHE A 40 -19.86 14.82 12.23
C PHE A 40 -20.24 14.11 13.53
N GLY A 41 -19.32 14.04 14.51
CA GLY A 41 -19.62 13.51 15.85
C GLY A 41 -20.69 14.31 16.59
N VAL A 42 -20.66 15.64 16.50
CA VAL A 42 -21.70 16.51 17.07
C VAL A 42 -23.05 16.27 16.40
N SER A 43 -23.09 16.09 15.07
CA SER A 43 -24.33 15.82 14.33
C SER A 43 -24.92 14.47 14.69
N ILE A 44 -24.09 13.44 14.89
CA ILE A 44 -24.50 12.16 15.47
C ILE A 44 -25.10 12.37 16.86
N TYR A 45 -24.42 13.13 17.73
CA TYR A 45 -24.92 13.39 19.08
C TYR A 45 -26.26 14.13 19.08
N ILE A 46 -26.45 15.14 18.24
CA ILE A 46 -27.71 15.87 18.08
C ILE A 46 -28.82 14.91 17.63
N LEU A 47 -28.54 14.04 16.67
CA LEU A 47 -29.51 13.08 16.16
C LEU A 47 -30.02 12.13 17.26
N PHE A 48 -29.14 11.64 18.13
CA PHE A 48 -29.51 10.69 19.19
C PHE A 48 -30.06 11.35 20.46
N SER A 49 -29.53 12.50 20.86
CA SER A 49 -29.95 13.20 22.08
C SER A 49 -31.17 14.07 21.87
N GLY A 50 -31.41 14.54 20.64
CA GLY A 50 -32.42 15.57 20.33
C GLY A 50 -32.10 16.94 20.93
N ILE A 51 -30.95 17.10 21.59
CA ILE A 51 -30.51 18.34 22.22
C ILE A 51 -29.47 18.97 21.29
N ASN A 52 -29.58 20.28 21.06
CA ASN A 52 -28.56 21.02 20.34
C ASN A 52 -27.57 21.66 21.34
N PRO A 53 -26.36 21.08 21.52
CA PRO A 53 -25.36 21.64 22.41
C PRO A 53 -24.58 22.80 21.78
N VAL A 54 -24.75 23.07 20.48
CA VAL A 54 -23.92 24.04 19.76
C VAL A 54 -24.42 25.47 20.02
N PRO A 55 -23.55 26.38 20.48
CA PRO A 55 -23.92 27.78 20.68
C PRO A 55 -24.42 28.41 19.38
N GLN A 56 -25.49 29.20 19.49
CA GLN A 56 -26.18 29.82 18.34
C GLN A 56 -25.28 30.76 17.53
N GLU A 57 -24.27 31.34 18.18
CA GLU A 57 -23.26 32.21 17.57
C GLU A 57 -22.37 31.47 16.57
N LEU A 58 -22.09 30.19 16.82
CA LEU A 58 -21.25 29.35 15.94
C LEU A 58 -22.02 28.86 14.70
N LEU A 59 -23.34 28.75 14.81
CA LEU A 59 -24.23 28.21 13.78
C LEU A 59 -24.59 29.24 12.70
N GLY A 60 -24.26 30.52 12.89
CA GLY A 60 -24.47 31.60 11.93
C GLY A 60 -25.94 31.93 11.60
N SER A 61 -26.89 31.06 11.98
CA SER A 61 -28.34 31.25 11.91
C SER A 61 -29.05 30.19 12.78
N LYS A 62 -30.29 30.46 13.22
CA LYS A 62 -31.12 29.43 13.90
C LYS A 62 -31.48 28.25 12.99
N GLU A 63 -31.49 28.46 11.67
CA GLU A 63 -31.97 27.50 10.67
C GLU A 63 -31.00 26.33 10.44
N THR A 64 -29.69 26.53 10.62
CA THR A 64 -28.67 25.51 10.35
C THR A 64 -28.73 24.31 11.28
N SER A 65 -29.09 24.50 12.56
CA SER A 65 -29.27 23.40 13.51
C SER A 65 -30.50 22.54 13.23
N LEU A 66 -31.50 23.10 12.54
CA LEU A 66 -32.71 22.40 12.15
C LEU A 66 -32.49 21.53 10.92
N ALA A 67 -31.41 21.70 10.17
CA ALA A 67 -31.18 20.93 8.95
C ALA A 67 -30.98 19.44 9.24
N VAL A 68 -30.15 19.05 10.22
CA VAL A 68 -29.94 17.62 10.56
C VAL A 68 -31.24 16.96 10.99
N ILE A 69 -31.99 17.62 11.89
CA ILE A 69 -33.25 17.09 12.43
C ILE A 69 -34.33 17.05 11.34
N SER A 70 -34.50 18.12 10.57
CA SER A 70 -35.50 18.20 9.49
C SER A 70 -35.20 17.23 8.35
N LEU A 71 -33.93 17.05 8.00
CA LEU A 71 -33.50 16.04 7.02
C LEU A 71 -33.82 14.64 7.53
N PHE A 72 -33.54 14.35 8.80
CA PHE A 72 -33.87 13.05 9.39
C PHE A 72 -35.38 12.80 9.49
N ASP A 73 -36.17 13.80 9.90
CA ASP A 73 -37.62 13.71 9.92
C ASP A 73 -38.19 13.49 8.52
N SER A 74 -37.64 14.20 7.52
CA SER A 74 -38.01 14.00 6.11
C SER A 74 -37.69 12.60 5.63
N LEU A 75 -36.50 12.08 5.98
CA LEU A 75 -36.09 10.71 5.66
C LEU A 75 -37.00 9.69 6.33
N LYS A 76 -37.37 9.90 7.60
CA LYS A 76 -38.29 9.04 8.36
C LYS A 76 -39.68 9.05 7.73
N VAL A 77 -40.21 10.21 7.36
CA VAL A 77 -41.51 10.31 6.67
C VAL A 77 -41.47 9.60 5.32
N TRP A 78 -40.44 9.85 4.51
CA TRP A 78 -40.26 9.16 3.24
C TRP A 78 -40.15 7.64 3.41
N TRP A 79 -39.37 7.19 4.39
CA TRP A 79 -39.17 5.79 4.70
C TRP A 79 -40.47 5.11 5.12
N THR A 80 -41.19 5.74 6.06
CA THR A 80 -42.50 5.24 6.51
C THR A 80 -43.48 5.16 5.36
N GLN A 81 -43.60 6.20 4.53
CA GLN A 81 -44.48 6.17 3.35
C GLN A 81 -44.07 5.06 2.36
N SER A 82 -42.77 4.91 2.08
CA SER A 82 -42.26 3.97 1.09
C SER A 82 -42.42 2.51 1.53
N ILE A 83 -42.15 2.19 2.81
CA ILE A 83 -42.22 0.82 3.31
C ILE A 83 -43.65 0.45 3.73
N PHE A 84 -44.37 1.32 4.44
CA PHE A 84 -45.72 1.01 4.90
C PHE A 84 -46.74 0.91 3.75
N ALA A 85 -46.47 1.49 2.57
CA ALA A 85 -47.30 1.31 1.39
C ALA A 85 -47.49 -0.18 1.00
N TYR A 86 -46.52 -1.04 1.33
CA TYR A 86 -46.57 -2.48 1.02
C TYR A 86 -47.10 -3.34 2.17
N LYS A 87 -47.57 -2.74 3.27
CA LYS A 87 -48.01 -3.47 4.47
C LYS A 87 -49.03 -4.56 4.11
N GLY A 88 -48.73 -5.80 4.47
CA GLY A 88 -49.57 -6.98 4.20
C GLY A 88 -49.14 -7.79 2.97
N GLN A 89 -48.17 -7.33 2.18
CA GLN A 89 -47.59 -8.09 1.07
C GLN A 89 -46.26 -8.76 1.48
N ALA A 90 -45.89 -9.84 0.79
CA ALA A 90 -44.59 -10.50 1.01
C ALA A 90 -43.39 -9.58 0.71
N SER A 91 -43.55 -8.64 -0.24
CA SER A 91 -42.58 -7.59 -0.57
C SER A 91 -42.24 -6.69 0.62
N TYR A 92 -43.17 -6.49 1.56
CA TYR A 92 -42.94 -5.69 2.78
C TYR A 92 -41.78 -6.23 3.62
N ILE A 93 -41.73 -7.56 3.83
CA ILE A 93 -40.70 -8.19 4.66
C ILE A 93 -39.33 -8.02 3.99
N LEU A 94 -39.26 -8.18 2.67
CA LEU A 94 -38.03 -8.00 1.90
C LEU A 94 -37.55 -6.54 1.96
N LEU A 95 -38.44 -5.57 1.70
CA LEU A 95 -38.11 -4.14 1.75
C LEU A 95 -37.70 -3.70 3.16
N PHE A 96 -38.33 -4.24 4.19
CA PHE A 96 -37.97 -3.97 5.58
C PHE A 96 -36.57 -4.49 5.91
N ILE A 97 -36.24 -5.74 5.52
CA ILE A 97 -34.90 -6.31 5.70
C ILE A 97 -33.86 -5.50 4.91
N LEU A 98 -34.13 -5.18 3.65
CA LEU A 98 -33.25 -4.36 2.81
C LEU A 98 -33.02 -2.98 3.42
N SER A 99 -34.04 -2.38 4.03
CA SER A 99 -33.89 -1.10 4.66
C SER A 99 -33.04 -1.15 5.92
N ILE A 100 -33.18 -2.18 6.75
CA ILE A 100 -32.31 -2.38 7.92
C ILE A 100 -30.85 -2.54 7.44
N LEU A 101 -30.67 -3.29 6.35
CA LEU A 101 -29.38 -3.53 5.73
C LEU A 101 -28.72 -2.21 5.28
N MET A 102 -29.46 -1.38 4.54
CA MET A 102 -28.96 -0.12 4.00
C MET A 102 -28.96 1.04 5.01
N PHE A 103 -29.49 0.85 6.22
CA PHE A 103 -29.64 1.92 7.19
C PHE A 103 -28.30 2.57 7.55
N ILE A 104 -27.30 1.78 7.93
CA ILE A 104 -25.99 2.30 8.35
C ILE A 104 -25.30 3.13 7.25
N PRO A 105 -25.10 2.61 6.01
CA PRO A 105 -24.41 3.37 4.98
C PRO A 105 -25.19 4.61 4.55
N VAL A 106 -26.51 4.51 4.41
CA VAL A 106 -27.36 5.66 4.03
C VAL A 106 -27.31 6.73 5.11
N MET A 107 -27.49 6.35 6.39
CA MET A 107 -27.45 7.29 7.50
C MET A 107 -26.09 7.97 7.62
N THR A 108 -24.99 7.24 7.45
CA THR A 108 -23.63 7.79 7.49
C THR A 108 -23.45 8.86 6.41
N ALA A 109 -23.86 8.57 5.17
CA ALA A 109 -23.78 9.51 4.07
C ALA A 109 -24.70 10.74 4.28
N PHE A 110 -25.91 10.51 4.80
CA PHE A 110 -26.87 11.58 5.06
C PHE A 110 -26.39 12.53 6.17
N ILE A 111 -25.81 11.98 7.24
CA ILE A 111 -25.19 12.78 8.30
C ILE A 111 -24.00 13.56 7.75
N ALA A 112 -23.14 12.94 6.94
CA ALA A 112 -22.02 13.62 6.30
C ALA A 112 -22.49 14.80 5.45
N PHE A 113 -23.51 14.60 4.61
CA PHE A 113 -24.12 15.67 3.81
C PHE A 113 -24.72 16.78 4.69
N SER A 114 -25.41 16.39 5.77
CA SER A 114 -26.00 17.34 6.72
C SER A 114 -24.95 18.24 7.37
N VAL A 115 -23.74 17.72 7.65
CA VAL A 115 -22.63 18.52 8.18
C VAL A 115 -22.24 19.64 7.22
N PHE A 116 -22.17 19.36 5.91
CA PHE A 116 -21.87 20.38 4.90
C PHE A 116 -22.98 21.43 4.80
N VAL A 117 -24.25 21.02 4.87
CA VAL A 117 -25.39 21.94 4.81
C VAL A 117 -25.46 22.82 6.06
N SER A 118 -25.32 22.23 7.25
CA SER A 118 -25.43 22.93 8.54
C SER A 118 -24.23 23.80 8.85
N PHE A 119 -23.02 23.35 8.51
CA PHE A 119 -21.77 23.98 8.94
C PHE A 119 -20.88 24.44 7.77
N GLY A 120 -21.46 24.60 6.58
CA GLY A 120 -20.71 24.99 5.38
C GLY A 120 -19.87 26.25 5.56
N LYS A 121 -20.35 27.26 6.30
CA LYS A 121 -19.56 28.47 6.61
C LYS A 121 -18.32 28.17 7.46
N LEU A 122 -18.47 27.34 8.49
CA LEU A 122 -17.36 26.97 9.37
C LEU A 122 -16.34 26.14 8.60
N LEU A 123 -16.80 25.16 7.82
CA LEU A 123 -15.94 24.37 6.94
C LEU A 123 -15.24 25.23 5.90
N PHE A 124 -15.90 26.24 5.34
CA PHE A 124 -15.28 27.19 4.41
C PHE A 124 -14.12 27.95 5.07
N TYR A 125 -14.29 28.44 6.30
CA TYR A 125 -13.19 29.06 7.03
C TYR A 125 -12.06 28.08 7.34
N ALA A 126 -12.38 26.80 7.61
CA ALA A 126 -11.37 25.76 7.80
C ALA A 126 -10.57 25.49 6.50
N VAL A 127 -11.25 25.48 5.34
CA VAL A 127 -10.61 25.34 4.02
C VAL A 127 -9.70 26.53 3.74
N LEU A 128 -10.13 27.75 4.06
CA LEU A 128 -9.27 28.94 3.94
C LEU A 128 -8.06 28.85 4.88
N ALA A 129 -8.23 28.35 6.10
CA ALA A 129 -7.12 28.15 7.02
C ALA A 129 -6.11 27.11 6.50
N ASP A 130 -6.59 25.99 5.94
CA ASP A 130 -5.74 25.02 5.26
C ASP A 130 -4.99 25.67 4.10
N ALA A 131 -5.67 26.44 3.24
CA ALA A 131 -5.05 27.13 2.12
C ALA A 131 -3.96 28.12 2.57
N VAL A 132 -4.21 28.92 3.61
CA VAL A 132 -3.21 29.81 4.20
C VAL A 132 -2.02 29.01 4.75
N PHE A 133 -2.27 27.88 5.42
CA PHE A 133 -1.21 27.04 5.95
C PHE A 133 -0.34 26.43 4.85
N TYR A 134 -0.95 25.99 3.74
CA TYR A 134 -0.23 25.53 2.55
C TYR A 134 0.58 26.65 1.90
N LEU A 135 0.02 27.85 1.76
CA LEU A 135 0.74 29.01 1.22
C LEU A 135 1.93 29.40 2.09
N LEU A 136 1.77 29.44 3.42
CA LEU A 136 2.86 29.74 4.35
C LEU A 136 4.00 28.72 4.24
N ARG A 137 3.67 27.43 4.11
CA ARG A 137 4.70 26.38 3.91
C ARG A 137 5.35 26.43 2.53
N ALA A 138 4.59 26.81 1.50
CA ALA A 138 5.13 27.03 0.17
C ALA A 138 6.14 28.18 0.15
N LEU A 139 5.88 29.27 0.90
CA LEU A 139 6.83 30.37 1.09
C LEU A 139 8.14 29.95 1.79
N ILE A 140 8.13 28.85 2.56
CA ILE A 140 9.30 28.26 3.23
C ILE A 140 10.06 27.30 2.27
N GLY A 141 9.59 27.13 1.02
CA GLY A 141 10.27 26.35 -0.01
C GLY A 141 9.80 24.91 -0.17
N GLN A 142 8.71 24.49 0.51
CA GLN A 142 8.14 23.16 0.32
C GLN A 142 7.08 23.14 -0.79
N SER A 143 7.28 22.35 -1.84
CA SER A 143 6.27 22.13 -2.89
C SER A 143 4.95 21.58 -2.30
N PHE A 144 3.82 22.05 -2.82
CA PHE A 144 2.48 21.59 -2.42
C PHE A 144 2.33 20.07 -2.54
N VAL A 145 2.86 19.50 -3.62
CA VAL A 145 2.79 18.06 -3.90
C VAL A 145 3.58 17.28 -2.86
N HIS A 146 4.79 17.74 -2.52
CA HIS A 146 5.61 17.09 -1.50
C HIS A 146 4.95 17.12 -0.11
N GLN A 147 4.28 18.23 0.23
CA GLN A 147 3.54 18.33 1.49
C GLN A 147 2.35 17.36 1.56
N ALA A 148 1.63 17.18 0.45
CA ALA A 148 0.52 16.23 0.37
C ALA A 148 1.01 14.77 0.36
N LEU A 149 2.03 14.45 -0.44
CA LEU A 149 2.62 13.11 -0.54
C LEU A 149 3.27 12.67 0.78
N SER A 150 4.02 13.55 1.44
CA SER A 150 4.62 13.26 2.75
C SER A 150 3.56 12.86 3.78
N ARG A 151 2.40 13.52 3.78
CA ARG A 151 1.26 13.14 4.64
C ARG A 151 0.61 11.85 4.16
N TYR A 152 0.43 11.69 2.85
CA TYR A 152 -0.15 10.49 2.26
C TYR A 152 0.61 9.24 2.70
N TYR A 153 1.93 9.21 2.57
CA TYR A 153 2.76 8.08 3.00
C TYR A 153 2.69 7.82 4.50
N ARG A 154 2.52 8.87 5.32
CA ARG A 154 2.30 8.71 6.76
C ARG A 154 0.96 8.07 7.12
N PHE A 155 -0.10 8.36 6.36
CA PHE A 155 -1.46 7.81 6.61
C PHE A 155 -1.70 6.47 5.92
N PHE A 156 -0.91 6.16 4.89
CA PHE A 156 -0.94 4.91 4.12
C PHE A 156 0.47 4.27 4.10
N PRO A 157 0.87 3.59 5.19
CA PRO A 157 2.22 3.06 5.35
C PRO A 157 2.58 2.01 4.27
N GLU A 158 1.60 1.25 3.78
CA GLU A 158 1.80 0.31 2.67
C GLU A 158 2.21 1.02 1.37
N ALA A 159 1.59 2.17 1.07
CA ALA A 159 1.93 2.96 -0.11
C ALA A 159 3.27 3.68 0.04
N GLY A 160 3.60 4.12 1.27
CA GLY A 160 4.91 4.71 1.59
C GLY A 160 6.05 3.72 1.42
N ARG A 161 5.91 2.52 1.99
CA ARG A 161 6.88 1.43 1.81
C ARG A 161 7.11 1.10 0.34
N LYS A 162 6.04 0.95 -0.43
CA LYS A 162 6.15 0.64 -1.87
C LYS A 162 6.87 1.75 -2.65
N HIS A 163 6.72 3.01 -2.23
CA HIS A 163 7.45 4.12 -2.82
C HIS A 163 8.95 4.06 -2.47
N GLU A 164 9.28 3.82 -1.20
CA GLU A 164 10.66 3.69 -0.73
C GLU A 164 11.38 2.49 -1.39
N GLU A 165 10.71 1.35 -1.49
CA GLU A 165 11.21 0.16 -2.19
C GLU A 165 11.53 0.49 -3.66
N ARG A 166 10.62 1.20 -4.36
CA ARG A 166 10.85 1.64 -5.75
C ARG A 166 12.00 2.64 -5.90
N GLU A 167 12.14 3.59 -4.99
CA GLU A 167 13.27 4.54 -5.01
C GLU A 167 14.60 3.82 -4.75
N TYR A 168 14.59 2.85 -3.83
CA TYR A 168 15.76 2.02 -3.55
C TYR A 168 16.18 1.20 -4.78
N ASP A 169 15.21 0.56 -5.46
CA ASP A 169 15.48 -0.21 -6.69
C ASP A 169 16.06 0.68 -7.80
N LYS A 170 15.53 1.90 -7.97
CA LYS A 170 16.06 2.87 -8.94
C LYS A 170 17.50 3.26 -8.62
N LEU A 171 17.78 3.56 -7.35
CA LEU A 171 19.12 3.87 -6.87
C LEU A 171 20.09 2.69 -7.10
N LEU A 172 19.64 1.47 -6.85
CA LEU A 172 20.43 0.25 -7.07
C LEU A 172 20.76 0.07 -8.55
N LYS A 173 19.76 0.22 -9.44
CA LYS A 173 19.96 0.15 -10.90
C LYS A 173 20.92 1.23 -11.39
N GLN A 174 20.75 2.47 -10.92
CA GLN A 174 21.62 3.58 -11.32
C GLN A 174 23.06 3.36 -10.85
N ARG A 175 23.25 2.85 -9.63
CA ARG A 175 24.58 2.54 -9.10
C ARG A 175 25.24 1.37 -9.82
N ASN A 176 24.49 0.32 -10.16
CA ASN A 176 25.00 -0.78 -10.97
C ASN A 176 25.42 -0.31 -12.37
N LYS A 177 24.63 0.57 -13.00
CA LYS A 177 24.98 1.17 -14.30
C LYS A 177 26.29 1.97 -14.21
N MET A 178 26.45 2.80 -13.18
CA MET A 178 27.69 3.56 -12.97
C MET A 178 28.91 2.64 -12.76
N LEU A 179 28.75 1.56 -11.99
CA LEU A 179 29.83 0.58 -11.79
C LEU A 179 30.20 -0.15 -13.08
N GLU A 180 29.22 -0.47 -13.93
CA GLU A 180 29.46 -1.09 -15.22
C GLU A 180 30.20 -0.16 -16.19
N GLU A 181 29.80 1.12 -16.24
CA GLU A 181 30.49 2.16 -17.01
C GLU A 181 31.94 2.34 -16.53
N GLU A 182 32.17 2.43 -15.21
CA GLU A 182 33.51 2.54 -14.64
C GLU A 182 34.39 1.32 -14.96
N MET A 183 33.82 0.11 -14.93
CA MET A 183 34.53 -1.10 -15.34
C MET A 183 34.87 -1.11 -16.83
N ARG A 184 33.97 -0.61 -17.69
CA ARG A 184 34.24 -0.47 -19.14
C ARG A 184 35.36 0.54 -19.39
N ASP A 185 35.33 1.69 -18.73
CA ASP A 185 36.36 2.72 -18.86
C ASP A 185 37.71 2.25 -18.31
N HIS A 186 37.73 1.55 -17.18
CA HIS A 186 38.96 0.98 -16.65
C HIS A 186 39.56 -0.09 -17.58
N ARG A 187 38.70 -0.88 -18.25
CA ARG A 187 39.14 -1.84 -19.27
C ARG A 187 39.71 -1.14 -20.50
N ARG A 188 39.10 -0.03 -20.95
CA ARG A 188 39.61 0.82 -22.03
C ARG A 188 40.96 1.43 -21.68
N LEU A 189 41.10 2.04 -20.50
CA LEU A 189 42.37 2.62 -20.04
C LEU A 189 43.49 1.57 -19.94
N LYS A 190 43.19 0.36 -19.45
CA LYS A 190 44.17 -0.74 -19.44
C LYS A 190 44.55 -1.22 -20.84
N ALA A 191 43.63 -1.19 -21.79
CA ALA A 191 43.93 -1.51 -23.18
C ALA A 191 44.84 -0.43 -23.79
N ASP A 192 44.53 0.85 -23.58
CA ASP A 192 45.34 1.97 -24.08
C ASP A 192 46.76 1.98 -23.48
N ASP A 193 46.91 1.71 -22.18
CA ASP A 193 48.22 1.64 -21.50
C ASP A 193 49.05 0.42 -21.95
N PHE A 194 48.40 -0.64 -22.43
CA PHE A 194 49.07 -1.84 -22.93
C PHE A 194 49.52 -1.72 -24.40
N TYR A 195 48.80 -0.96 -25.23
CA TYR A 195 49.10 -0.77 -26.66
C TYR A 195 49.70 0.62 -27.00
N GLY A 196 49.86 1.50 -26.01
CA GLY A 196 50.27 2.89 -26.21
C GLY A 196 51.75 3.17 -26.47
N ASP A 197 52.61 2.14 -26.52
CA ASP A 197 54.07 2.31 -26.61
C ASP A 197 54.73 1.61 -27.82
N GLU A 198 53.97 1.14 -28.81
CA GLU A 198 54.52 0.57 -30.05
C GLU A 198 54.18 1.46 -31.26
N ASP A 199 55.10 2.37 -31.57
CA ASP A 199 55.21 2.98 -32.91
C ASP A 199 55.56 1.90 -33.95
N ASP A 200 54.89 2.00 -35.10
CA ASP A 200 55.14 1.38 -36.41
C ASP A 200 54.87 -0.13 -36.59
N GLU A 201 53.68 -0.47 -37.07
CA GLU A 201 53.53 -0.98 -38.45
C GLU A 201 52.07 -0.91 -38.93
N GLN A 202 51.85 -0.22 -40.05
CA GLN A 202 50.59 -0.25 -40.79
C GLN A 202 50.30 -1.68 -41.23
N ASP A 203 49.23 -2.29 -40.73
CA ASP A 203 48.54 -3.33 -41.48
C ASP A 203 47.03 -3.12 -41.44
N TYR A 204 46.55 -2.90 -42.66
CA TYR A 204 45.19 -2.61 -43.05
C TYR A 204 44.37 -3.90 -42.91
N TYR A 205 43.66 -4.08 -41.80
CA TYR A 205 42.61 -5.10 -41.69
C TYR A 205 41.23 -4.43 -41.73
N PRO A 206 40.30 -4.93 -42.56
CA PRO A 206 39.02 -4.25 -42.81
C PRO A 206 38.14 -4.28 -41.56
N GLU A 207 37.41 -3.18 -41.37
CA GLU A 207 36.24 -3.06 -40.50
C GLU A 207 35.30 -4.25 -40.69
N ASP A 208 35.25 -5.16 -39.71
CA ASP A 208 34.04 -5.94 -39.49
C ASP A 208 33.12 -5.08 -38.63
N GLU A 209 32.33 -4.29 -39.35
CA GLU A 209 31.11 -3.61 -38.97
C GLU A 209 30.15 -4.63 -38.30
N TYR A 210 30.36 -4.86 -37.00
CA TYR A 210 29.25 -5.26 -36.16
C TYR A 210 28.43 -4.00 -35.93
N ASP A 211 27.42 -3.85 -36.77
CA ASP A 211 26.20 -3.08 -36.52
C ASP A 211 25.75 -3.40 -35.08
N ASP A 212 26.25 -2.63 -34.11
CA ASP A 212 25.50 -2.37 -32.89
C ASP A 212 24.30 -1.56 -33.38
N GLU A 213 23.25 -2.29 -33.78
CA GLU A 213 21.90 -1.72 -33.90
C GLU A 213 21.61 -1.10 -32.54
N ASP A 214 21.90 0.21 -32.46
CA ASP A 214 21.35 1.14 -31.52
C ASP A 214 19.83 0.98 -31.60
N ASP A 215 19.28 0.07 -30.80
CA ASP A 215 17.88 0.11 -30.37
C ASP A 215 17.74 1.30 -29.41
N TYR A 216 17.88 2.48 -30.01
CA TYR A 216 17.49 3.77 -29.49
C TYR A 216 15.96 3.72 -29.40
N TYR A 217 15.45 3.10 -28.35
CA TYR A 217 14.06 3.31 -27.96
C TYR A 217 13.90 4.83 -27.75
N PRO A 218 13.05 5.50 -28.55
CA PRO A 218 12.74 6.89 -28.30
C PRO A 218 12.22 7.01 -26.87
N GLU A 219 12.75 7.95 -26.10
CA GLU A 219 12.05 8.53 -24.96
C GLU A 219 10.78 9.19 -25.50
N ASP A 220 9.77 8.39 -25.82
CA ASP A 220 8.43 8.90 -25.93
C ASP A 220 7.92 9.10 -24.50
N ASP A 221 7.87 10.38 -24.12
CA ASP A 221 6.94 10.92 -23.13
C ASP A 221 5.52 10.42 -23.45
N TYR A 222 5.16 9.23 -22.96
CA TYR A 222 3.77 8.83 -22.78
C TYR A 222 3.41 8.92 -21.31
N GLU A 223 2.68 9.99 -21.03
CA GLU A 223 1.65 10.05 -20.00
C GLU A 223 0.77 8.78 -20.05
N ASP A 224 0.42 8.27 -18.86
CA ASP A 224 -0.71 7.38 -18.55
C ASP A 224 -1.02 6.23 -19.54
N GLU A 225 -0.72 4.99 -19.16
CA GLU A 225 -1.73 3.91 -19.21
C GLU A 225 -1.36 2.71 -18.32
N ASP A 226 -2.40 2.14 -17.71
CA ASP A 226 -2.40 1.01 -16.80
C ASP A 226 -1.82 -0.27 -17.44
N ASP A 227 -0.62 -0.71 -17.06
CA ASP A 227 -0.14 -2.06 -17.38
C ASP A 227 0.06 -2.94 -16.14
N TYR A 228 -0.94 -3.80 -15.96
CA TYR A 228 -0.99 -4.92 -15.03
C TYR A 228 -0.21 -6.07 -15.65
N TYR A 229 1.07 -6.22 -15.32
CA TYR A 229 1.82 -7.43 -15.69
C TYR A 229 1.35 -8.62 -14.83
N PRO A 230 0.90 -9.73 -15.43
CA PRO A 230 0.68 -10.98 -14.72
C PRO A 230 2.02 -11.56 -14.26
N GLU A 231 2.06 -12.10 -13.04
CA GLU A 231 3.15 -12.95 -12.57
C GLU A 231 3.23 -14.20 -13.46
N ASP A 232 4.24 -14.28 -14.33
CA ASP A 232 4.61 -15.54 -14.98
C ASP A 232 5.54 -16.33 -14.05
N ASP A 233 5.11 -17.55 -13.75
CA ASP A 233 5.82 -18.61 -13.04
C ASP A 233 7.15 -18.92 -13.75
N TYR A 234 8.28 -18.54 -13.14
CA TYR A 234 9.59 -19.08 -13.49
C TYR A 234 9.77 -20.43 -12.79
N ASP A 235 9.55 -21.49 -13.57
CA ASP A 235 9.85 -22.88 -13.25
C ASP A 235 11.36 -23.11 -13.50
N ASP A 236 12.19 -22.82 -12.49
CA ASP A 236 13.64 -23.07 -12.53
C ASP A 236 13.96 -24.46 -11.95
N GLU A 237 14.23 -25.38 -12.87
CA GLU A 237 14.79 -26.71 -12.68
C GLU A 237 16.20 -26.59 -12.08
N TYR A 238 16.36 -26.96 -10.81
CA TYR A 238 17.65 -26.97 -10.13
C TYR A 238 18.37 -28.31 -10.39
N GLU A 239 19.55 -28.25 -10.99
CA GLU A 239 20.49 -29.38 -11.12
C GLU A 239 20.93 -29.87 -9.72
N GLU A 240 20.73 -31.16 -9.49
CA GLU A 240 21.13 -31.90 -8.29
C GLU A 240 22.66 -32.08 -8.30
N TYR A 241 23.37 -31.31 -7.47
CA TYR A 241 24.81 -31.50 -7.24
C TYR A 241 25.04 -32.67 -6.27
N ASP A 242 25.81 -33.66 -6.73
CA ASP A 242 26.22 -34.87 -6.03
C ASP A 242 26.92 -34.60 -4.68
N GLU A 243 26.52 -35.38 -3.67
CA GLU A 243 27.01 -35.36 -2.28
C GLU A 243 28.47 -35.81 -2.17
N GLU A 244 29.37 -34.93 -1.71
CA GLU A 244 30.68 -35.35 -1.20
C GLU A 244 30.67 -35.41 0.34
N TYR A 245 30.77 -36.64 0.84
CA TYR A 245 30.82 -37.06 2.25
C TYR A 245 31.91 -36.32 3.04
N ILE A 246 31.56 -35.63 4.14
CA ILE A 246 32.52 -35.25 5.19
C ILE A 246 31.99 -35.52 6.61
N GLU A 247 32.80 -36.31 7.31
CA GLU A 247 32.79 -36.86 8.67
C GLU A 247 32.02 -36.15 9.80
N GLU A 248 31.28 -36.96 10.56
CA GLU A 248 30.71 -36.65 11.87
C GLU A 248 31.79 -36.32 12.92
N LYS A 249 31.67 -35.17 13.57
CA LYS A 249 32.13 -34.97 14.96
C LYS A 249 31.06 -34.29 15.80
N PRO A 250 30.73 -34.82 16.99
CA PRO A 250 29.71 -34.25 17.85
C PRO A 250 30.34 -33.22 18.79
N SER A 251 29.80 -32.01 18.84
CA SER A 251 29.98 -31.15 20.02
C SER A 251 28.77 -30.26 20.27
N PRO A 252 28.44 -30.00 21.55
CA PRO A 252 27.09 -29.69 21.97
C PRO A 252 26.96 -28.19 22.22
N MET A 253 26.12 -27.52 21.43
CA MET A 253 25.49 -26.28 21.85
C MET A 253 24.02 -26.34 21.49
N SER A 254 23.20 -26.03 22.48
CA SER A 254 21.84 -26.49 22.58
C SER A 254 20.85 -25.49 21.96
N THR A 255 19.95 -26.02 21.13
CA THR A 255 18.50 -25.73 21.18
C THR A 255 18.00 -24.45 20.50
N PHE A 256 18.29 -24.27 19.21
CA PHE A 256 17.39 -23.46 18.37
C PHE A 256 16.80 -24.33 17.26
N ASP A 257 15.51 -24.66 17.39
CA ASP A 257 14.75 -25.35 16.35
C ASP A 257 14.29 -24.32 15.32
N PHE A 258 15.03 -24.24 14.21
CA PHE A 258 14.73 -23.31 13.12
C PHE A 258 13.37 -23.59 12.47
N PHE A 259 12.80 -24.78 12.67
CA PHE A 259 11.54 -25.22 12.07
C PHE A 259 10.38 -25.31 13.07
N ALA A 260 10.59 -24.85 14.31
CA ALA A 260 9.53 -24.71 15.30
C ALA A 260 8.35 -23.89 14.72
N GLY A 261 7.14 -24.46 14.84
CA GLY A 261 5.89 -23.85 14.36
C GLY A 261 5.48 -24.18 12.92
N CYS A 262 6.29 -24.96 12.17
CA CYS A 262 5.85 -25.46 10.86
C CYS A 262 4.80 -26.57 11.04
N THR A 263 3.63 -26.40 10.42
CA THR A 263 2.47 -27.31 10.56
C THR A 263 2.21 -28.16 9.32
N SER A 264 2.92 -27.90 8.22
CA SER A 264 2.82 -28.63 6.96
C SER A 264 4.16 -28.71 6.24
N ARG A 265 4.32 -29.65 5.31
CA ARG A 265 5.52 -29.78 4.47
C ARG A 265 5.84 -28.49 3.71
N GLU A 266 4.83 -27.88 3.08
CA GLU A 266 4.99 -26.60 2.36
C GLU A 266 5.51 -25.48 3.27
N SER A 267 5.10 -25.46 4.55
CA SER A 267 5.59 -24.45 5.50
C SER A 267 7.07 -24.67 5.87
N VAL A 268 7.52 -25.92 5.91
CA VAL A 268 8.94 -26.28 6.12
C VAL A 268 9.77 -25.84 4.91
N ASP A 269 9.30 -26.14 3.68
CA ASP A 269 10.00 -25.79 2.44
C ASP A 269 10.09 -24.26 2.25
N LYS A 270 9.00 -23.53 2.53
CA LYS A 270 9.01 -22.06 2.47
C LYS A 270 9.95 -21.44 3.50
N LYS A 271 9.95 -21.97 4.73
CA LYS A 271 10.84 -21.49 5.79
C LYS A 271 12.30 -21.80 5.48
N TYR A 272 12.58 -22.98 4.93
CA TYR A 272 13.92 -23.36 4.47
C TYR A 272 14.45 -22.40 3.40
N ARG A 273 13.68 -22.13 2.34
CA ARG A 273 14.06 -21.17 1.29
C ARG A 273 14.34 -19.77 1.84
N SER A 274 13.56 -19.32 2.83
CA SER A 274 13.79 -18.04 3.50
C SER A 274 15.08 -18.03 4.34
N LEU A 275 15.42 -19.15 4.98
CA LEU A 275 16.63 -19.26 5.81
C LEU A 275 17.89 -19.35 4.93
N VAL A 276 17.87 -20.14 3.86
CA VAL A 276 18.99 -20.22 2.90
C VAL A 276 19.25 -18.86 2.26
N LYS A 277 18.20 -18.13 1.87
CA LYS A 277 18.32 -16.77 1.34
C LYS A 277 18.87 -15.76 2.34
N LEU A 278 18.78 -16.01 3.64
CA LEU A 278 19.30 -15.11 4.67
C LEU A 278 20.76 -15.42 5.00
N TYR A 279 21.08 -16.71 5.15
CA TYR A 279 22.39 -17.19 5.59
C TYR A 279 23.34 -17.56 4.43
N HIS A 280 23.00 -17.24 3.18
CA HIS A 280 23.88 -17.48 2.03
C HIS A 280 25.21 -16.74 2.19
N PRO A 281 26.37 -17.37 1.88
CA PRO A 281 27.69 -16.75 2.01
C PRO A 281 27.87 -15.47 1.18
N ASP A 282 27.07 -15.26 0.13
CA ASP A 282 27.08 -14.03 -0.68
C ASP A 282 26.34 -12.84 -0.03
N ASN A 283 25.65 -13.05 1.09
CA ASN A 283 25.01 -11.98 1.84
C ASN A 283 25.95 -11.35 2.87
N MET A 284 25.74 -10.07 3.19
CA MET A 284 26.59 -9.31 4.13
C MET A 284 26.77 -9.94 5.53
N ASP A 285 25.82 -10.77 5.99
CA ASP A 285 25.86 -11.49 7.27
C ASP A 285 25.84 -13.02 7.09
N GLY A 286 26.33 -13.53 5.94
CA GLY A 286 26.35 -14.96 5.62
C GLY A 286 27.15 -15.78 6.63
N ASP A 287 26.52 -16.82 7.20
CA ASP A 287 27.15 -17.74 8.15
C ASP A 287 27.01 -19.17 7.63
N THR A 288 28.11 -19.70 7.09
CA THR A 288 28.18 -21.05 6.53
C THR A 288 27.97 -22.14 7.59
N ALA A 289 28.27 -21.88 8.87
CA ALA A 289 28.06 -22.84 9.95
C ALA A 289 26.57 -22.94 10.33
N ALA A 290 25.87 -21.80 10.37
CA ALA A 290 24.42 -21.77 10.59
C ALA A 290 23.65 -22.43 9.42
N LEU A 291 24.11 -22.23 8.18
CA LEU A 291 23.49 -22.84 6.99
C LEU A 291 23.61 -24.37 6.99
N GLN A 292 24.74 -24.91 7.47
CA GLN A 292 24.89 -26.36 7.68
C GLN A 292 23.90 -26.90 8.71
N GLU A 293 23.70 -26.20 9.83
CA GLU A 293 22.73 -26.61 10.85
C GLU A 293 21.28 -26.55 10.34
N ILE A 294 20.94 -25.53 9.54
CA ILE A 294 19.63 -25.39 8.89
C ILE A 294 19.37 -26.55 7.93
N ASN A 295 20.36 -26.96 7.12
CA ASN A 295 20.22 -28.10 6.20
C ASN A 295 19.96 -29.41 6.98
N VAL A 296 20.71 -29.67 8.04
CA VAL A 296 20.53 -30.87 8.88
C VAL A 296 19.13 -30.89 9.53
N GLN A 297 18.65 -29.77 10.06
CA GLN A 297 17.31 -29.70 10.66
C GLN A 297 16.19 -29.80 9.61
N TYR A 298 16.40 -29.27 8.40
CA TYR A 298 15.47 -29.39 7.29
C TYR A 298 15.26 -30.85 6.90
N ASP A 299 16.33 -31.63 6.75
CA ASP A 299 16.23 -33.05 6.42
C ASP A 299 15.49 -33.86 7.50
N GLN A 300 15.72 -33.52 8.77
CA GLN A 300 14.98 -34.12 9.89
C GLN A 300 13.49 -33.73 9.87
N ALA A 301 13.17 -32.46 9.58
CA ALA A 301 11.80 -31.98 9.48
C ALA A 301 11.05 -32.56 8.27
N LYS A 302 11.75 -32.77 7.14
CA LYS A 302 11.22 -33.39 5.92
C LYS A 302 10.92 -34.88 6.15
N LYS A 303 11.78 -35.60 6.88
CA LYS A 303 11.54 -37.01 7.27
C LYS A 303 10.33 -37.18 8.20
N LYS A 304 9.95 -36.15 8.97
CA LYS A 304 8.78 -36.16 9.85
C LYS A 304 7.44 -36.10 9.08
N TRP A 305 7.48 -35.62 7.84
CA TRP A 305 6.31 -35.51 6.95
C TRP A 305 6.58 -36.23 5.62
N PRO A 306 6.69 -37.57 5.63
CA PRO A 306 6.71 -38.34 4.39
C PRO A 306 5.35 -38.16 3.69
N GLY A 307 5.39 -37.93 2.38
CA GLY A 307 4.21 -37.59 1.56
C GLY A 307 3.11 -38.64 1.60
#